data_AF-C1B4V2-F1
#
_entry.id   AF-C1B4V2-F1
#
_cell.length_a   1.000
_cell.length_b   1.000
_cell.length_c   1.000
_cell.angle_alpha   90.00
_cell.angle_beta   90.00
_cell.angle_gamma   90.00
#
_symmetry.space_group_name_H-M   'P 1'
#
loop_
_entity.id
_entity.type
_entity.pdbx_description
1 polymer ?
#
loop_
_entity_poly.entity_id
_entity_poly.type
_entity_poly.pdbx_seq_one_letter_code
_entity_poly.pdbx_strand_id
1 'polypeptide(L)'
;MMAGVVCRWSALGSRPSVGMGTQSRVGELMGDDLGVEVGSLMADAGLPALRQFSFTTRPYLAVDDITGEPIGLDDVDTRVRWLLDLISGAEAQMLSRLWQPATFDVLAAGVDRQGRKLPVQGHVAAARLGWDPHYPDGVYVPSRVTRVVTAQVMATLRTLAYRGTAIAALSERFDPATGTLAPPTEPGDWVPLGFVRGVVRQLIARARREGGALAGRLRITDMQGPPQTSAMARLSAADRQLAQLTAAEFELVLTVKLPTCPAPAGRAQWRRVRLTATIPGHLHSRAITDWHLPTLVLDQRGLLWRCAATELVPSGDLGSAAVAVGVDWSPSTLGAAAITTENSDGLSSDFRGWTYDDRGLGIKLGACRPKARGCTAKLPS
;
A
#
# COMPACT_ATOMS: atom_id res chain seq x y z
N MET A 1 -14.70 42.38 -31.38
CA MET A 1 -13.72 41.40 -31.89
C MET A 1 -12.80 41.00 -30.74
N MET A 2 -13.17 39.94 -30.02
CA MET A 2 -12.26 39.19 -29.15
C MET A 2 -12.67 37.73 -29.30
N ALA A 3 -11.76 36.94 -29.85
CA ALA A 3 -12.00 35.53 -30.15
C ALA A 3 -12.03 34.73 -28.83
N GLY A 4 -13.20 34.17 -28.51
CA GLY A 4 -13.36 33.21 -27.43
C GLY A 4 -12.70 31.89 -27.84
N VAL A 5 -11.68 31.48 -27.08
CA VAL A 5 -11.05 30.16 -27.24
C VAL A 5 -11.97 29.12 -26.60
N VAL A 6 -12.66 28.34 -27.44
CA VAL A 6 -13.42 27.16 -27.01
C VAL A 6 -12.44 25.99 -26.90
N CYS A 7 -12.09 25.58 -25.68
CA CYS A 7 -11.35 24.34 -25.45
C CYS A 7 -12.33 23.16 -25.37
N ARG A 8 -12.39 22.34 -26.42
CA ARG A 8 -13.07 21.03 -26.39
C ARG A 8 -12.20 20.03 -25.62
N TRP A 9 -12.67 19.58 -24.47
CA TRP A 9 -12.13 18.41 -23.79
C TRP A 9 -12.73 17.14 -24.42
N SER A 10 -11.90 16.35 -25.10
CA SER A 10 -12.27 15.00 -25.55
C SER A 10 -11.94 14.00 -24.45
N ALA A 11 -12.95 13.44 -23.79
CA ALA A 11 -12.79 12.36 -22.83
C ALA A 11 -12.52 11.03 -23.57
N LEU A 12 -11.25 10.72 -23.87
CA LEU A 12 -10.84 9.35 -24.19
C LEU A 12 -10.34 8.67 -22.91
N GLY A 13 -11.27 8.12 -22.14
CA GLY A 13 -10.99 7.24 -21.00
C GLY A 13 -10.93 5.78 -21.45
N SER A 14 -9.80 5.33 -21.99
CA SER A 14 -9.53 3.89 -22.13
C SER A 14 -8.89 3.38 -20.83
N ARG A 15 -9.64 2.59 -20.05
CA ARG A 15 -9.15 1.88 -18.86
C ARG A 15 -8.46 0.58 -19.29
N PRO A 16 -7.23 0.26 -18.83
CA PRO A 16 -6.79 -1.12 -18.74
C PRO A 16 -7.31 -1.70 -17.41
N SER A 17 -8.18 -2.70 -17.51
CA SER A 17 -8.61 -3.55 -16.40
C SER A 17 -7.45 -4.46 -15.97
N VAL A 18 -6.91 -4.22 -14.78
CA VAL A 18 -6.10 -5.23 -14.07
C VAL A 18 -7.00 -5.87 -13.03
N GLY A 19 -7.53 -7.05 -13.37
CA GLY A 19 -8.36 -7.84 -12.48
C GLY A 19 -7.54 -8.40 -11.31
N MET A 20 -7.90 -8.02 -10.08
CA MET A 20 -7.69 -8.84 -8.90
C MET A 20 -9.05 -9.42 -8.52
N GLY A 21 -9.20 -10.72 -8.77
CA GLY A 21 -10.47 -11.43 -8.70
C GLY A 21 -11.02 -11.56 -7.28
N THR A 22 -12.29 -11.19 -7.13
CA THR A 22 -13.22 -11.72 -6.13
C THR A 22 -13.95 -12.91 -6.73
N GLN A 23 -13.70 -14.11 -6.22
CA GLN A 23 -14.51 -15.30 -6.51
C GLN A 23 -15.85 -15.18 -5.77
N SER A 24 -16.96 -15.24 -6.52
CA SER A 24 -18.24 -15.66 -5.96
C SER A 24 -18.66 -16.95 -6.65
N ARG A 25 -18.92 -17.98 -5.84
CA ARG A 25 -19.42 -19.30 -6.22
C ARG A 25 -20.94 -19.20 -6.36
N VAL A 26 -21.49 -19.46 -7.55
CA VAL A 26 -22.84 -20.03 -7.73
C VAL A 26 -22.75 -21.02 -8.89
N GLY A 27 -23.28 -22.22 -8.67
CA GLY A 27 -23.00 -23.43 -9.43
C GLY A 27 -23.64 -23.54 -10.82
N GLU A 28 -23.12 -24.52 -11.55
CA GLU A 28 -23.57 -25.08 -12.82
C GLU A 28 -25.06 -25.43 -12.83
N LEU A 29 -25.72 -25.21 -13.98
CA LEU A 29 -26.61 -26.16 -14.64
C LEU A 29 -26.67 -25.82 -16.15
N MET A 30 -26.61 -26.88 -16.97
CA MET A 30 -26.52 -26.94 -18.45
C MET A 30 -27.65 -26.25 -19.22
N GLY A 31 -27.37 -25.90 -20.49
CA GLY A 31 -28.39 -25.81 -21.55
C GLY A 31 -28.00 -24.90 -22.73
N ASP A 32 -27.85 -25.50 -23.90
CA ASP A 32 -27.39 -24.93 -25.18
C ASP A 32 -28.24 -23.79 -25.78
N ASP A 33 -27.58 -23.05 -26.68
CA ASP A 33 -28.09 -22.33 -27.87
C ASP A 33 -29.36 -21.47 -27.76
N LEU A 34 -29.18 -20.15 -27.93
CA LEU A 34 -29.71 -19.38 -29.07
C LEU A 34 -29.35 -17.90 -28.91
N GLY A 35 -28.75 -17.34 -29.96
CA GLY A 35 -28.36 -15.94 -30.02
C GLY A 35 -29.55 -14.99 -29.98
N VAL A 36 -29.49 -14.03 -29.07
CA VAL A 36 -30.23 -12.77 -29.14
C VAL A 36 -29.28 -11.66 -28.69
N GLU A 37 -28.97 -10.75 -29.61
CA GLU A 37 -28.37 -9.45 -29.28
C GLU A 37 -29.29 -8.71 -28.30
N VAL A 38 -28.89 -8.67 -27.03
CA VAL A 38 -29.45 -7.75 -26.03
C VAL A 38 -28.31 -6.84 -25.61
N GLY A 39 -28.04 -5.82 -26.43
CA GLY A 39 -26.97 -4.86 -26.19
C GLY A 39 -27.52 -3.45 -26.04
N SER A 40 -27.48 -2.93 -24.81
CA SER A 40 -27.72 -1.53 -24.44
C SER A 40 -29.17 -1.12 -24.14
N LEU A 41 -29.61 -1.41 -22.92
CA LEU A 41 -30.42 -0.53 -22.06
C LEU A 41 -30.51 -1.17 -20.66
N MET A 42 -29.36 -1.25 -19.98
CA MET A 42 -29.34 -1.38 -18.52
C MET A 42 -28.94 -0.01 -17.99
N ALA A 43 -29.96 0.74 -17.55
CA ALA A 43 -29.75 1.77 -16.55
C ALA A 43 -29.04 1.07 -15.38
N ASP A 44 -27.76 1.42 -15.17
CA ASP A 44 -26.97 0.93 -14.05
C ASP A 44 -27.65 1.44 -12.78
N ALA A 45 -28.50 0.60 -12.19
CA ALA A 45 -29.34 0.96 -11.08
C ALA A 45 -28.49 1.10 -9.82
N GLY A 46 -27.77 2.21 -9.68
CA GLY A 46 -27.32 2.82 -8.42
C GLY A 46 -26.79 1.89 -7.31
N LEU A 47 -26.18 0.75 -7.65
CA LEU A 47 -25.75 -0.21 -6.63
C LEU A 47 -24.61 0.42 -5.82
N PRO A 48 -24.65 0.37 -4.48
CA PRO A 48 -23.62 0.98 -3.65
C PRO A 48 -22.26 0.37 -3.95
N ALA A 49 -21.26 1.23 -4.17
CA ALA A 49 -19.89 0.84 -4.42
C ALA A 49 -19.13 0.67 -3.10
N LEU A 50 -18.31 -0.39 -3.01
CA LEU A 50 -17.41 -0.58 -1.88
C LEU A 50 -16.19 0.34 -2.05
N ARG A 51 -15.98 1.25 -1.10
CA ARG A 51 -14.78 2.09 -1.05
C ARG A 51 -13.91 1.67 0.13
N GLN A 52 -12.65 1.32 -0.17
CA GLN A 52 -11.64 1.16 0.86
C GLN A 52 -10.93 2.49 1.12
N PHE A 53 -10.67 2.78 2.39
CA PHE A 53 -9.91 3.96 2.80
C PHE A 53 -9.06 3.65 4.04
N SER A 54 -8.03 4.46 4.26
CA SER A 54 -7.14 4.35 5.40
C SER A 54 -7.34 5.50 6.36
N PHE A 55 -7.18 5.23 7.66
CA PHE A 55 -7.13 6.24 8.70
C PHE A 55 -6.12 5.83 9.77
N THR A 56 -5.80 6.75 10.68
CA THR A 56 -4.92 6.46 11.80
C THR A 56 -5.59 6.76 13.12
N THR A 57 -5.33 5.94 14.12
CA THR A 57 -5.75 6.17 15.50
C THR A 57 -4.69 5.69 16.49
N ARG A 58 -4.83 6.06 17.77
CA ARG A 58 -3.94 5.63 18.84
C ARG A 58 -4.72 4.99 19.97
N PRO A 59 -4.18 3.92 20.57
CA PRO A 59 -4.76 3.40 21.78
C PRO A 59 -4.58 4.40 22.92
N TYR A 60 -5.63 4.57 23.71
CA TYR A 60 -5.61 5.38 24.92
C TYR A 60 -5.71 4.50 26.19
N LEU A 61 -6.07 3.22 26.04
CA LEU A 61 -6.20 2.24 27.11
C LEU A 61 -5.59 0.90 26.68
N ALA A 62 -4.94 0.21 27.62
CA ALA A 62 -4.41 -1.13 27.45
C ALA A 62 -4.65 -1.98 28.71
N VAL A 63 -5.08 -3.22 28.52
CA VAL A 63 -5.28 -4.19 29.61
C VAL A 63 -4.80 -5.58 29.20
N ASP A 64 -4.38 -6.39 30.17
CA ASP A 64 -4.20 -7.84 29.93
C ASP A 64 -5.57 -8.46 29.62
N ASP A 65 -5.63 -9.24 28.53
CA ASP A 65 -6.91 -9.77 28.03
C ASP A 65 -7.53 -10.82 28.98
N ILE A 66 -6.71 -11.48 29.81
CA ILE A 66 -7.14 -12.51 30.76
C ILE A 66 -7.41 -11.89 32.12
N THR A 67 -6.47 -11.14 32.68
CA THR A 67 -6.60 -10.61 34.05
C THR A 67 -7.41 -9.33 34.11
N GLY A 68 -7.54 -8.59 33.00
CA GLY A 68 -8.16 -7.27 32.97
C GLY A 68 -7.31 -6.18 33.63
N GLU A 69 -6.12 -6.51 34.12
CA GLU A 69 -5.24 -5.56 34.78
C GLU A 69 -4.74 -4.50 33.78
N PRO A 70 -4.71 -3.22 34.18
CA PRO A 70 -4.22 -2.15 33.32
C PRO A 70 -2.74 -2.31 33.02
N ILE A 71 -2.38 -2.11 31.76
CA ILE A 71 -1.00 -2.08 31.27
C ILE A 71 -0.69 -0.63 30.89
N GLY A 72 0.41 -0.07 31.40
CA GLY A 72 0.85 1.26 31.01
C GLY A 72 1.16 1.34 29.52
N LEU A 73 0.76 2.44 28.85
CA LEU A 73 1.01 2.59 27.41
C LEU A 73 2.50 2.59 27.05
N ASP A 74 3.38 3.06 27.94
CA ASP A 74 4.84 2.99 27.76
C ASP A 74 5.36 1.53 27.76
N ASP A 75 4.75 0.66 28.57
CA ASP A 75 5.06 -0.78 28.56
C ASP A 75 4.55 -1.43 27.27
N VAL A 76 3.35 -1.06 26.81
CA VAL A 76 2.84 -1.49 25.49
C VAL A 76 3.80 -1.07 24.38
N ASP A 77 4.27 0.18 24.37
CA ASP A 77 5.21 0.69 23.38
C ASP A 77 6.52 -0.10 23.40
N THR A 78 7.02 -0.47 24.58
CA THR A 78 8.21 -1.31 24.74
C THR A 78 8.00 -2.70 24.15
N ARG A 79 6.87 -3.35 24.47
CA ARG A 79 6.53 -4.68 23.94
C ARG A 79 6.30 -4.68 22.44
N VAL A 80 5.64 -3.64 21.92
CA VAL A 80 5.45 -3.45 20.47
C VAL A 80 6.78 -3.20 19.80
N ARG A 81 7.64 -2.34 20.35
CA ARG A 81 8.96 -2.07 19.78
C ARG A 81 9.74 -3.35 19.55
N TRP A 82 9.79 -4.20 20.58
CA TRP A 82 10.43 -5.50 20.46
C TRP A 82 9.84 -6.36 19.35
N LEU A 83 8.50 -6.40 19.21
CA LEU A 83 7.85 -7.12 18.11
C LEU A 83 8.22 -6.54 16.74
N LEU A 84 8.25 -5.21 16.61
CA LEU A 84 8.60 -4.53 15.35
C LEU A 84 10.07 -4.76 14.98
N ASP A 85 10.97 -4.75 15.96
CA ASP A 85 12.40 -5.02 15.76
C ASP A 85 12.62 -6.48 15.35
N LEU A 86 11.92 -7.44 15.99
CA LEU A 86 11.96 -8.85 15.61
C LEU A 86 11.48 -9.05 14.17
N ILE A 87 10.33 -8.47 13.80
CA ILE A 87 9.77 -8.58 12.44
C ILE A 87 10.71 -7.95 11.43
N SER A 88 11.10 -6.68 11.62
CA SER A 88 11.92 -5.96 10.64
C SER A 88 13.32 -6.55 10.48
N GLY A 89 13.91 -7.06 11.57
CA GLY A 89 15.19 -7.80 11.52
C GLY A 89 15.08 -9.11 10.74
N ALA A 90 14.05 -9.91 11.00
CA ALA A 90 13.80 -11.16 10.26
C ALA A 90 13.48 -10.89 8.77
N GLU A 91 12.70 -9.85 8.48
CA GLU A 91 12.43 -9.41 7.11
C GLU A 91 13.72 -8.98 6.39
N ALA A 92 14.55 -8.15 7.03
CA ALA A 92 15.79 -7.65 6.44
C ALA A 92 16.75 -8.79 6.13
N GLN A 93 16.92 -9.73 7.07
CA GLN A 93 17.74 -10.91 6.91
C GLN A 93 17.24 -11.78 5.74
N MET A 94 15.93 -12.04 5.70
CA MET A 94 15.31 -12.88 4.67
C MET A 94 15.40 -12.22 3.29
N LEU A 95 15.09 -10.93 3.18
CA LEU A 95 15.20 -10.16 1.94
C LEU A 95 16.64 -10.13 1.44
N SER A 96 17.61 -9.88 2.32
CA SER A 96 19.03 -9.88 1.94
C SER A 96 19.47 -11.24 1.36
N ARG A 97 19.06 -12.35 1.99
CA ARG A 97 19.39 -13.69 1.49
C ARG A 97 18.71 -14.01 0.16
N LEU A 98 17.45 -13.60 0.01
CA LEU A 98 16.65 -13.85 -1.18
C LEU A 98 16.90 -12.83 -2.31
N TRP A 99 17.76 -11.83 -2.10
CA TRP A 99 18.12 -10.83 -3.12
C TRP A 99 19.08 -11.38 -4.18
N GLN A 100 18.62 -12.38 -4.93
CA GLN A 100 19.39 -13.10 -5.93
C GLN A 100 18.57 -13.20 -7.23
N PRO A 101 19.20 -13.17 -8.42
CA PRO A 101 18.50 -13.31 -9.70
C PRO A 101 17.57 -14.53 -9.75
N ALA A 102 18.03 -15.69 -9.26
CA ALA A 102 17.27 -16.93 -9.25
C ALA A 102 15.95 -16.84 -8.47
N THR A 103 15.91 -16.06 -7.38
CA THR A 103 14.67 -15.80 -6.63
C THR A 103 13.64 -15.10 -7.51
N PHE A 104 14.07 -14.10 -8.28
CA PHE A 104 13.20 -13.35 -9.17
C PHE A 104 12.74 -14.17 -10.36
N ASP A 105 13.57 -15.09 -10.87
CA ASP A 105 13.17 -16.02 -11.93
C ASP A 105 12.06 -16.97 -11.45
N VAL A 106 12.15 -17.49 -10.21
CA VAL A 106 11.07 -18.31 -9.61
C VAL A 106 9.78 -17.51 -9.46
N LEU A 107 9.86 -16.25 -9.01
CA LEU A 107 8.68 -15.40 -8.84
C LEU A 107 8.05 -14.98 -10.18
N ALA A 108 8.86 -14.72 -11.19
CA ALA A 108 8.41 -14.39 -12.54
C ALA A 108 7.76 -15.59 -13.22
N ALA A 109 8.31 -16.79 -13.04
CA ALA A 109 7.72 -18.03 -13.55
C ALA A 109 6.36 -18.36 -12.88
N GLY A 110 6.17 -17.91 -11.64
CA GLY A 110 4.91 -18.09 -10.91
C GLY A 110 4.61 -19.54 -10.54
N VAL A 111 5.60 -20.44 -10.63
CA VAL A 111 5.50 -21.87 -10.31
C VAL A 111 6.65 -22.32 -9.42
N ASP A 112 6.46 -23.40 -8.68
CA ASP A 112 7.53 -24.06 -7.91
C ASP A 112 8.37 -25.01 -8.77
N ARG A 113 9.37 -25.68 -8.16
CA ARG A 113 10.25 -26.64 -8.85
C ARG A 113 9.50 -27.86 -9.43
N GLN A 114 8.28 -28.12 -8.98
CA GLN A 114 7.41 -29.19 -9.48
C GLN A 114 6.40 -28.67 -10.51
N GLY A 115 6.53 -27.41 -10.98
CA GLY A 115 5.63 -26.81 -11.97
C GLY A 115 4.27 -26.38 -11.40
N ARG A 116 4.07 -26.42 -10.07
CA ARG A 116 2.79 -26.05 -9.46
C ARG A 116 2.71 -24.55 -9.26
N LYS A 117 1.58 -23.95 -9.64
CA LYS A 117 1.31 -22.51 -9.45
C LYS A 117 1.56 -22.08 -8.00
N LEU A 118 2.26 -20.97 -7.82
CA LEU A 118 2.54 -20.42 -6.50
C LEU A 118 1.24 -19.91 -5.84
N PRO A 119 1.04 -20.18 -4.54
CA PRO A 119 -0.11 -19.67 -3.79
C PRO A 119 -0.18 -18.15 -3.81
N VAL A 120 -1.38 -17.59 -3.88
CA VAL A 120 -1.58 -16.13 -3.76
C VAL A 120 -1.17 -15.63 -2.38
N GLN A 121 -1.48 -16.39 -1.33
CA GLN A 121 -1.10 -16.07 0.04
C GLN A 121 0.42 -16.17 0.22
N GLY A 122 1.07 -15.06 0.59
CA GLY A 122 2.52 -14.95 0.69
C GLY A 122 3.15 -15.98 1.61
N HIS A 123 2.63 -16.14 2.84
CA HIS A 123 3.20 -17.09 3.80
C HIS A 123 3.12 -18.56 3.31
N VAL A 124 2.07 -18.94 2.58
CA VAL A 124 1.93 -20.29 2.00
C VAL A 124 2.92 -20.48 0.85
N ALA A 125 3.13 -19.45 0.03
CA ALA A 125 4.12 -19.48 -1.03
C ALA A 125 5.55 -19.56 -0.50
N ALA A 126 5.89 -18.80 0.54
CA ALA A 126 7.18 -18.88 1.21
C ALA A 126 7.44 -20.30 1.76
N ALA A 127 6.47 -20.88 2.47
CA ALA A 127 6.57 -22.25 2.99
C ALA A 127 6.75 -23.27 1.85
N ARG A 128 6.02 -23.12 0.73
CA ARG A 128 6.17 -24.00 -0.45
C ARG A 128 7.57 -23.91 -1.08
N LEU A 129 8.19 -22.75 -1.02
CA LEU A 129 9.52 -22.50 -1.58
C LEU A 129 10.66 -22.82 -0.60
N GLY A 130 10.35 -23.21 0.64
CA GLY A 130 11.34 -23.41 1.70
C GLY A 130 12.04 -22.11 2.10
N TRP A 131 11.32 -20.98 2.00
CA TRP A 131 11.82 -19.66 2.31
C TRP A 131 11.42 -19.28 3.72
N ASP A 132 12.21 -19.74 4.70
CA ASP A 132 11.93 -19.54 6.11
C ASP A 132 12.79 -18.42 6.71
N PRO A 133 12.22 -17.48 7.48
CA PRO A 133 13.00 -16.43 8.13
C PRO A 133 13.85 -17.01 9.26
N HIS A 134 15.01 -16.40 9.50
CA HIS A 134 15.83 -16.71 10.67
C HIS A 134 15.57 -15.70 11.79
N TYR A 135 15.56 -16.18 13.03
CA TYR A 135 15.36 -15.38 14.24
C TYR A 135 16.59 -15.47 15.14
N PRO A 136 16.78 -14.53 16.08
CA PRO A 136 17.84 -14.62 17.08
C PRO A 136 17.77 -15.90 17.90
N ASP A 137 18.93 -16.45 18.25
CA ASP A 137 19.03 -17.68 19.05
C ASP A 137 18.34 -17.53 20.42
N GLY A 138 17.72 -18.61 20.89
CA GLY A 138 17.01 -18.64 22.18
C GLY A 138 15.67 -17.88 22.22
N VAL A 139 15.27 -17.22 21.13
CA VAL A 139 13.98 -16.52 21.06
C VAL A 139 12.89 -17.43 20.49
N TYR A 140 11.87 -17.69 21.29
CA TYR A 140 10.64 -18.32 20.85
C TYR A 140 9.76 -17.32 20.09
N VAL A 141 9.55 -17.62 18.81
CA VAL A 141 8.69 -16.83 17.92
C VAL A 141 7.43 -17.63 17.59
N PRO A 142 6.23 -17.11 17.91
CA PRO A 142 4.99 -17.76 17.50
C PRO A 142 4.92 -17.88 15.97
N SER A 143 4.52 -19.04 15.46
CA SER A 143 4.38 -19.28 14.01
C SER A 143 3.52 -18.24 13.27
N ARG A 144 2.63 -17.54 13.97
CA ARG A 144 1.82 -16.45 13.41
C ARG A 144 2.62 -15.17 13.16
N VAL A 145 3.62 -14.87 13.98
CA VAL A 145 4.57 -13.79 13.71
C VAL A 145 5.40 -14.14 12.47
N THR A 146 5.80 -15.40 12.32
CA THR A 146 6.46 -15.89 11.10
C THR A 146 5.61 -15.75 9.85
N ARG A 147 4.30 -15.98 9.94
CA ARG A 147 3.38 -15.71 8.82
C ARG A 147 3.33 -14.24 8.43
N VAL A 148 3.35 -13.32 9.41
CA VAL A 148 3.40 -11.88 9.16
C VAL A 148 4.69 -11.52 8.41
N VAL A 149 5.86 -11.95 8.91
CA VAL A 149 7.17 -11.74 8.27
C VAL A 149 7.16 -12.27 6.83
N THR A 150 6.83 -13.54 6.64
CA THR A 150 6.87 -14.16 5.31
C THR A 150 5.85 -13.55 4.34
N ALA A 151 4.67 -13.16 4.79
CA ALA A 151 3.69 -12.48 3.95
C ALA A 151 4.20 -11.09 3.50
N GLN A 152 4.81 -10.31 4.39
CA GLN A 152 5.38 -9.00 4.09
C GLN A 152 6.57 -9.10 3.12
N VAL A 153 7.49 -10.06 3.34
CA VAL A 153 8.61 -10.33 2.44
C VAL A 153 8.11 -10.76 1.07
N MET A 154 7.16 -11.69 0.99
CA MET A 154 6.64 -12.19 -0.28
C MET A 154 5.89 -11.12 -1.07
N ALA A 155 5.11 -10.26 -0.40
CA ALA A 155 4.49 -9.11 -1.06
C ALA A 155 5.55 -8.19 -1.67
N THR A 156 6.59 -7.87 -0.90
CA THR A 156 7.70 -7.02 -1.35
C THR A 156 8.44 -7.63 -2.54
N LEU A 157 8.84 -8.90 -2.45
CA LEU A 157 9.56 -9.58 -3.51
C LEU A 157 8.74 -9.70 -4.80
N ARG A 158 7.42 -9.94 -4.72
CA ARG A 158 6.55 -9.99 -5.91
C ARG A 158 6.44 -8.64 -6.60
N THR A 159 6.26 -7.55 -5.83
CA THR A 159 6.29 -6.19 -6.38
C THR A 159 7.63 -5.91 -7.07
N LEU A 160 8.73 -6.36 -6.46
CA LEU A 160 10.07 -6.17 -7.02
C LEU A 160 10.39 -7.08 -8.19
N ALA A 161 9.76 -8.26 -8.30
CA ALA A 161 9.85 -9.13 -9.47
C ALA A 161 9.20 -8.48 -10.69
N TYR A 162 7.99 -7.94 -10.53
CA TYR A 162 7.34 -7.13 -11.57
C TYR A 162 8.19 -5.90 -11.96
N ARG A 163 8.78 -5.24 -10.98
CA ARG A 163 9.71 -4.13 -11.25
C ARG A 163 10.96 -4.59 -11.99
N GLY A 164 11.48 -5.78 -11.66
CA GLY A 164 12.68 -6.33 -12.25
C GLY A 164 12.50 -6.69 -13.71
N THR A 165 11.35 -7.24 -14.11
CA THR A 165 11.04 -7.48 -15.53
C THR A 165 11.00 -6.17 -16.32
N ALA A 166 10.39 -5.13 -15.77
CA ALA A 166 10.36 -3.79 -16.38
C ALA A 166 11.76 -3.16 -16.50
N ILE A 167 12.60 -3.27 -15.46
CA ILE A 167 13.99 -2.77 -15.51
C ILE A 167 14.78 -3.51 -16.60
N ALA A 168 14.61 -4.82 -16.69
CA ALA A 168 15.29 -5.64 -17.68
C ALA A 168 14.93 -5.20 -19.12
N ALA A 169 13.63 -5.07 -19.41
CA ALA A 169 13.15 -4.59 -20.71
C ALA A 169 13.64 -3.16 -21.04
N LEU A 170 13.64 -2.26 -20.06
CA LEU A 170 14.16 -0.89 -20.25
C LEU A 170 15.68 -0.88 -20.49
N SER A 171 16.44 -1.72 -19.79
CA SER A 171 17.90 -1.78 -19.95
C SER A 171 18.32 -2.31 -21.31
N GLU A 172 17.59 -3.27 -21.88
CA GLU A 172 17.83 -3.79 -23.23
C GLU A 172 17.65 -2.72 -24.32
N ARG A 173 16.76 -1.76 -24.08
CA ARG A 173 16.45 -0.67 -25.00
C ARG A 173 17.25 0.62 -24.74
N PHE A 174 18.10 0.63 -23.73
CA PHE A 174 18.84 1.82 -23.34
C PHE A 174 20.16 1.91 -24.11
N ASP A 175 20.39 3.04 -24.77
CA ASP A 175 21.66 3.34 -25.40
C ASP A 175 22.54 4.14 -24.42
N PRO A 176 23.64 3.55 -23.90
CA PRO A 176 24.52 4.23 -22.95
C PRO A 176 25.32 5.38 -23.56
N ALA A 177 25.52 5.41 -24.89
CA ALA A 177 26.29 6.46 -25.56
C ALA A 177 25.48 7.75 -25.69
N THR A 178 24.20 7.63 -26.07
CA THR A 178 23.30 8.78 -26.21
C THR A 178 22.48 9.07 -24.94
N GLY A 179 22.39 8.10 -24.03
CA GLY A 179 21.51 8.18 -22.86
C GLY A 179 20.02 8.11 -23.20
N THR A 180 19.68 7.62 -24.40
CA THR A 180 18.31 7.55 -24.90
C THR A 180 17.72 6.14 -24.73
N LEU A 181 16.39 6.06 -24.79
CA LEU A 181 15.65 4.81 -24.71
C LEU A 181 14.89 4.60 -26.02
N ALA A 182 15.08 3.44 -26.65
CA ALA A 182 14.28 3.05 -27.79
C ALA A 182 12.79 2.90 -27.40
N PRO A 183 11.85 3.15 -28.33
CA PRO A 183 10.42 3.04 -28.06
C PRO A 183 10.03 1.62 -27.60
N PRO A 184 8.94 1.47 -26.82
CA PRO A 184 8.44 0.16 -26.42
C PRO A 184 8.04 -0.66 -27.65
N THR A 185 8.39 -1.94 -27.64
CA THR A 185 8.16 -2.87 -28.76
C THR A 185 6.99 -3.82 -28.51
N GLU A 186 6.72 -4.15 -27.24
CA GLU A 186 5.66 -5.06 -26.82
C GLU A 186 4.67 -4.39 -25.85
N PRO A 187 3.42 -4.87 -25.75
CA PRO A 187 2.46 -4.37 -24.75
C PRO A 187 2.99 -4.38 -23.30
N GLY A 188 3.85 -5.35 -22.96
CA GLY A 188 4.49 -5.46 -21.64
C GLY A 188 5.58 -4.42 -21.37
N ASP A 189 6.02 -3.68 -22.38
CA ASP A 189 7.04 -2.64 -22.27
C ASP A 189 6.48 -1.29 -21.80
N TRP A 190 5.15 -1.16 -21.79
CA TRP A 190 4.48 0.06 -21.40
C TRP A 190 4.46 0.20 -19.88
N VAL A 191 5.28 1.12 -19.39
CA VAL A 191 5.39 1.47 -17.97
C VAL A 191 5.17 2.97 -17.79
N PRO A 192 4.71 3.43 -16.60
CA PRO A 192 4.49 4.85 -16.35
C PRO A 192 5.74 5.70 -16.63
N LEU A 193 5.57 6.87 -17.25
CA LEU A 193 6.68 7.75 -17.64
C LEU A 193 7.60 8.13 -16.46
N GLY A 194 7.02 8.35 -15.27
CA GLY A 194 7.78 8.62 -14.05
C GLY A 194 8.72 7.47 -13.67
N PHE A 195 8.28 6.22 -13.89
CA PHE A 195 9.10 5.03 -13.67
C PHE A 195 10.26 4.97 -14.67
N VAL A 196 9.99 5.19 -15.96
CA VAL A 196 11.03 5.26 -17.01
C VAL A 196 12.11 6.27 -16.66
N ARG A 197 11.70 7.51 -16.33
CA ARG A 197 12.63 8.58 -15.91
C ARG A 197 13.45 8.20 -14.67
N GLY A 198 12.87 7.42 -13.76
CA GLY A 198 13.57 6.87 -12.60
C GLY A 198 14.67 5.89 -13.02
N VAL A 199 14.33 4.89 -13.85
CA VAL A 199 15.25 3.84 -14.29
C VAL A 199 16.37 4.39 -15.19
N VAL A 200 16.04 5.25 -16.16
CA VAL A 200 17.04 5.89 -17.04
C VAL A 200 18.10 6.65 -16.25
N ARG A 201 17.70 7.38 -15.19
CA ARG A 201 18.66 8.03 -14.29
C ARG A 201 19.60 7.05 -13.60
N GLN A 202 19.09 5.88 -13.20
CA GLN A 202 19.92 4.84 -12.59
C GLN A 202 20.88 4.22 -13.62
N LEU A 203 20.42 3.98 -14.85
CA LEU A 203 21.24 3.45 -15.95
C LEU A 203 22.37 4.42 -16.32
N ILE A 204 22.07 5.71 -16.51
CA ILE A 204 23.08 6.75 -16.77
C ILE A 204 24.11 6.81 -15.63
N ALA A 205 23.64 6.81 -14.37
CA ALA A 205 24.54 6.83 -13.22
C ALA A 205 25.45 5.60 -13.16
N ARG A 206 24.94 4.43 -13.58
CA ARG A 206 25.74 3.20 -13.67
C ARG A 206 26.74 3.25 -14.82
N ALA A 207 26.30 3.60 -16.03
CA ALA A 207 27.18 3.73 -17.21
C ALA A 207 28.38 4.64 -16.92
N ARG A 208 28.15 5.76 -16.21
CA ARG A 208 29.23 6.67 -15.79
C ARG A 208 30.23 6.02 -14.83
N ARG A 209 29.77 5.15 -13.92
CA ARG A 209 30.66 4.42 -12.98
C ARG A 209 31.45 3.31 -13.67
N GLU A 210 30.89 2.70 -14.72
CA GLU A 210 31.47 1.55 -15.43
C GLU A 210 32.20 1.94 -16.72
N GLY A 211 32.51 3.24 -16.91
CA GLY A 211 33.31 3.71 -18.05
C GLY A 211 32.58 3.69 -19.39
N GLY A 212 31.24 3.81 -19.38
CA GLY A 212 30.41 3.92 -20.59
C GLY A 212 29.90 2.59 -21.15
N ALA A 213 30.37 1.45 -20.63
CA ALA A 213 29.87 0.14 -21.02
C ALA A 213 28.74 -0.32 -20.08
N LEU A 214 27.53 -0.45 -20.60
CA LEU A 214 26.48 -1.30 -20.02
C LEU A 214 26.26 -2.45 -20.98
N ALA A 215 26.60 -3.68 -20.56
CA ALA A 215 26.42 -4.86 -21.39
C ALA A 215 25.02 -5.46 -21.15
N GLY A 216 24.11 -5.26 -22.11
CA GLY A 216 22.88 -6.05 -22.25
C GLY A 216 21.85 -5.89 -21.13
N ARG A 217 21.06 -6.95 -20.95
CA ARG A 217 19.91 -7.01 -20.04
C ARG A 217 20.35 -6.99 -18.58
N LEU A 218 20.00 -5.93 -17.86
CA LEU A 218 20.29 -5.77 -16.43
C LEU A 218 19.12 -6.26 -15.58
N ARG A 219 19.43 -6.90 -14.45
CA ARG A 219 18.45 -7.30 -13.44
C ARG A 219 18.33 -6.22 -12.37
N ILE A 220 17.22 -6.24 -11.62
CA ILE A 220 17.04 -5.35 -10.47
C ILE A 220 18.15 -5.48 -9.43
N THR A 221 18.70 -6.69 -9.26
CA THR A 221 19.79 -7.00 -8.35
C THR A 221 21.12 -6.36 -8.77
N ASP A 222 21.31 -6.10 -10.06
CA ASP A 222 22.51 -5.43 -10.57
C ASP A 222 22.41 -3.93 -10.29
N MET A 223 21.18 -3.38 -10.36
CA MET A 223 20.92 -1.95 -10.25
C MET A 223 20.72 -1.46 -8.82
N GLN A 224 20.24 -2.33 -7.93
CA GLN A 224 19.75 -1.96 -6.61
C GLN A 224 20.14 -3.01 -5.56
N GLY A 225 20.47 -2.55 -4.36
CA GLY A 225 20.58 -3.42 -3.19
C GLY A 225 19.21 -3.89 -2.68
N PRO A 226 19.20 -4.85 -1.74
CA PRO A 226 17.96 -5.28 -1.12
C PRO A 226 17.21 -4.09 -0.50
N PRO A 227 15.87 -4.07 -0.58
CA PRO A 227 15.07 -2.97 -0.04
C PRO A 227 15.25 -2.90 1.47
N GLN A 228 15.27 -1.67 1.99
CA GLN A 228 15.24 -1.44 3.42
C GLN A 228 13.86 -1.74 3.98
N THR A 229 13.80 -2.49 5.07
CA THR A 229 12.55 -2.79 5.78
C THR A 229 12.24 -1.65 6.74
N SER A 230 10.95 -1.40 6.97
CA SER A 230 10.50 -0.46 7.99
C SER A 230 10.04 -1.26 9.20
N ALA A 231 10.28 -0.75 10.41
CA ALA A 231 9.74 -1.32 11.64
C ALA A 231 8.20 -1.19 11.66
N MET A 232 7.52 -2.21 11.14
CA MET A 232 6.06 -2.28 11.08
C MET A 232 5.56 -3.73 11.14
N ALA A 233 4.41 -3.93 11.77
CA ALA A 233 3.72 -5.22 11.81
C ALA A 233 2.37 -5.11 11.07
N ARG A 234 2.26 -5.70 9.88
CA ARG A 234 1.00 -5.72 9.12
C ARG A 234 0.11 -6.84 9.65
N LEU A 235 -0.74 -6.53 10.62
CA LEU A 235 -1.60 -7.54 11.26
C LEU A 235 -2.66 -8.10 10.31
N SER A 236 -2.93 -7.47 9.17
CA SER A 236 -3.77 -8.05 8.10
C SER A 236 -3.22 -9.35 7.52
N ALA A 237 -1.91 -9.61 7.67
CA ALA A 237 -1.30 -10.89 7.33
C ALA A 237 -1.39 -11.93 8.47
N ALA A 238 -1.86 -11.53 9.64
CA ALA A 238 -2.07 -12.39 10.80
C ALA A 238 -3.45 -13.05 10.75
N ASP A 239 -3.61 -14.11 11.53
CA ASP A 239 -4.92 -14.69 11.81
C ASP A 239 -5.40 -14.35 13.23
N ARG A 240 -6.62 -14.81 13.56
CA ARG A 240 -7.29 -14.59 14.84
C ARG A 240 -6.48 -15.10 16.05
N GLN A 241 -5.50 -15.98 15.86
CA GLN A 241 -4.65 -16.47 16.95
C GLN A 241 -3.59 -15.47 17.40
N LEU A 242 -3.23 -14.51 16.54
CA LEU A 242 -2.28 -13.43 16.82
C LEU A 242 -3.00 -12.10 17.06
N ALA A 243 -3.95 -11.72 16.22
CA ALA A 243 -4.64 -10.43 16.33
C ALA A 243 -6.12 -10.51 15.95
N GLN A 244 -6.95 -9.72 16.63
CA GLN A 244 -8.38 -9.54 16.34
C GLN A 244 -8.74 -8.08 16.56
N LEU A 245 -9.60 -7.54 15.69
CA LEU A 245 -10.12 -6.19 15.81
C LEU A 245 -11.64 -6.27 15.93
N THR A 246 -12.18 -5.54 16.89
CA THR A 246 -13.63 -5.34 17.05
C THR A 246 -13.90 -3.85 17.11
N ALA A 247 -14.97 -3.41 16.47
CA ALA A 247 -15.46 -2.03 16.55
C ALA A 247 -16.80 -2.05 17.30
N ALA A 248 -16.96 -1.17 18.27
CA ALA A 248 -18.20 -0.99 19.01
C ALA A 248 -18.41 0.50 19.27
N GLU A 249 -19.59 1.00 18.92
CA GLU A 249 -19.97 2.41 19.06
C GLU A 249 -18.90 3.37 18.49
N PHE A 250 -18.09 3.97 19.36
CA PHE A 250 -17.06 4.95 19.02
C PHE A 250 -15.64 4.44 19.27
N GLU A 251 -15.48 3.12 19.47
CA GLU A 251 -14.22 2.51 19.87
C GLU A 251 -13.78 1.38 18.94
N LEU A 252 -12.47 1.28 18.78
CA LEU A 252 -11.77 0.16 18.17
C LEU A 252 -10.97 -0.55 19.24
N VAL A 253 -11.22 -1.84 19.38
CA VAL A 253 -10.56 -2.71 20.34
C VAL A 253 -9.71 -3.73 19.57
N LEU A 254 -8.40 -3.57 19.67
CA LEU A 254 -7.42 -4.50 19.10
C LEU A 254 -6.95 -5.46 20.20
N THR A 255 -7.25 -6.74 20.05
CA THR A 255 -6.67 -7.79 20.88
C THR A 255 -5.50 -8.44 20.15
N VAL A 256 -4.28 -8.24 20.64
CA VAL A 256 -3.04 -8.69 19.99
C VAL A 256 -2.15 -9.44 20.98
N LYS A 257 -1.46 -10.50 20.52
CA LYS A 257 -0.42 -11.16 21.31
C LYS A 257 0.89 -10.40 21.24
N LEU A 258 1.39 -9.99 22.41
CA LEU A 258 2.64 -9.28 22.57
C LEU A 258 3.58 -10.07 23.50
N PRO A 259 4.91 -9.94 23.32
CA PRO A 259 5.87 -10.43 24.30
C PRO A 259 5.66 -9.71 25.63
N THR A 260 5.97 -10.39 26.73
CA THR A 260 5.93 -9.82 28.09
C THR A 260 7.31 -9.44 28.60
N CYS A 261 8.36 -9.90 27.93
CA CYS A 261 9.75 -9.58 28.25
C CYS A 261 10.58 -9.49 26.96
N PRO A 262 11.74 -8.81 27.01
CA PRO A 262 12.76 -8.97 25.98
C PRO A 262 13.17 -10.44 25.87
N ALA A 263 13.36 -10.93 24.63
CA ALA A 263 13.79 -12.32 24.34
C ALA A 263 12.91 -13.40 25.02
N PRO A 264 11.62 -13.52 24.65
CA PRO A 264 10.75 -14.58 25.15
C PRO A 264 11.32 -15.94 24.71
N ALA A 265 11.69 -16.80 25.66
CA ALA A 265 12.17 -18.16 25.48
C ALA A 265 11.04 -19.19 25.30
N GLY A 266 9.78 -18.81 25.59
CA GLY A 266 8.67 -19.74 25.46
C GLY A 266 7.30 -19.10 25.29
N ARG A 267 6.29 -19.95 25.02
CA ARG A 267 4.91 -19.52 24.77
C ARG A 267 4.29 -18.74 25.92
N ALA A 268 4.64 -19.07 27.17
CA ALA A 268 4.10 -18.40 28.36
C ALA A 268 4.45 -16.91 28.44
N GLN A 269 5.53 -16.50 27.77
CA GLN A 269 5.99 -15.11 27.72
C GLN A 269 5.32 -14.30 26.60
N TRP A 270 4.34 -14.87 25.92
CA TRP A 270 3.48 -14.18 24.95
C TRP A 270 2.05 -14.12 25.48
N ARG A 271 1.56 -12.91 25.76
CA ARG A 271 0.22 -12.68 26.31
C ARG A 271 -0.65 -11.84 25.39
N ARG A 272 -1.97 -12.07 25.46
CA ARG A 272 -2.93 -11.24 24.76
C ARG A 272 -3.10 -9.93 25.53
N VAL A 273 -2.96 -8.83 24.81
CA VAL A 273 -3.20 -7.48 25.30
C VAL A 273 -4.36 -6.91 24.51
N ARG A 274 -5.33 -6.34 25.22
CA ARG A 274 -6.45 -5.62 24.63
C ARG A 274 -6.14 -4.14 24.67
N LEU A 275 -6.10 -3.52 23.50
CA LEU A 275 -5.80 -2.12 23.31
C LEU A 275 -7.06 -1.43 22.79
N THR A 276 -7.47 -0.32 23.39
CA THR A 276 -8.66 0.44 22.99
C THR A 276 -8.27 1.81 22.45
N ALA A 277 -8.80 2.15 21.28
CA ALA A 277 -8.60 3.41 20.58
C ALA A 277 -9.94 4.02 20.18
N THR A 278 -10.01 5.35 20.08
CA THR A 278 -11.21 6.04 19.60
C THR A 278 -11.32 5.96 18.08
N ILE A 279 -12.53 5.73 17.57
CA ILE A 279 -12.87 5.92 16.16
C ILE A 279 -12.89 7.43 15.89
N PRO A 280 -12.13 7.95 14.90
CA PRO A 280 -12.19 9.36 14.54
C PRO A 280 -13.62 9.85 14.27
N GLY A 281 -14.00 11.02 14.82
CA GLY A 281 -15.38 11.52 14.76
C GLY A 281 -16.00 11.60 13.36
N HIS A 282 -15.20 11.94 12.36
CA HIS A 282 -15.64 11.99 10.96
C HIS A 282 -16.00 10.62 10.34
N LEU A 283 -15.79 9.53 11.08
CA LEU A 283 -16.16 8.16 10.69
C LEU A 283 -17.44 7.67 11.38
N HIS A 284 -17.94 8.35 12.42
CA HIS A 284 -19.06 7.87 13.24
C HIS A 284 -20.37 7.70 12.46
N SER A 285 -20.62 8.56 11.47
CA SER A 285 -21.83 8.53 10.65
C SER A 285 -21.67 7.74 9.34
N ARG A 286 -20.51 7.12 9.11
CA ARG A 286 -20.22 6.43 7.85
C ARG A 286 -20.74 5.00 7.88
N ALA A 287 -21.27 4.55 6.74
CA ALA A 287 -21.74 3.18 6.53
C ALA A 287 -20.55 2.21 6.33
N ILE A 288 -19.74 2.03 7.37
CA ILE A 288 -18.57 1.15 7.37
C ILE A 288 -19.03 -0.29 7.52
N THR A 289 -18.72 -1.14 6.54
CA THR A 289 -19.07 -2.58 6.54
C THR A 289 -17.99 -3.43 7.17
N ASP A 290 -16.72 -3.04 7.00
CA ASP A 290 -15.59 -3.84 7.43
C ASP A 290 -14.49 -2.98 8.06
N TRP A 291 -14.01 -3.42 9.21
CA TRP A 291 -12.83 -2.90 9.88
C TRP A 291 -11.66 -3.87 9.71
N HIS A 292 -10.60 -3.44 9.06
CA HIS A 292 -9.45 -4.30 8.76
C HIS A 292 -8.40 -4.23 9.86
N LEU A 293 -7.73 -5.36 10.13
CA LEU A 293 -6.62 -5.42 11.07
C LEU A 293 -5.54 -4.37 10.73
N PRO A 294 -5.09 -3.55 11.70
CA PRO A 294 -4.21 -2.43 11.42
C PRO A 294 -2.78 -2.88 11.14
N THR A 295 -2.00 -1.99 10.52
CA THR A 295 -0.55 -2.04 10.61
C THR A 295 -0.09 -1.28 11.85
N LEU A 296 0.69 -1.94 12.71
CA LEU A 296 1.29 -1.30 13.88
C LEU A 296 2.61 -0.65 13.49
N VAL A 297 2.80 0.60 13.93
CA VAL A 297 4.05 1.35 13.84
C VAL A 297 4.26 2.13 15.13
N LEU A 298 5.51 2.44 15.45
CA LEU A 298 5.86 3.38 16.52
C LEU A 298 6.33 4.69 15.91
N ASP A 299 5.88 5.80 16.47
CA ASP A 299 6.45 7.11 16.20
C ASP A 299 6.87 7.82 17.49
N GLN A 300 7.15 9.12 17.41
CA GLN A 300 7.61 9.92 18.56
C GLN A 300 6.58 10.03 19.69
N ARG A 301 5.30 9.72 19.43
CA ARG A 301 4.20 9.77 20.40
C ARG A 301 3.72 8.37 20.80
N GLY A 302 4.50 7.34 20.48
CA GLY A 302 4.19 5.95 20.83
C GLY A 302 3.46 5.20 19.72
N LEU A 303 2.73 4.15 20.12
CA LEU A 303 2.01 3.26 19.22
C LEU A 303 0.96 4.02 18.38
N LEU A 304 1.03 3.79 17.07
CA LEU A 304 0.10 4.31 16.08
C LEU A 304 -0.45 3.16 15.25
N TRP A 305 -1.77 3.12 15.11
CA TRP A 305 -2.45 2.17 14.23
C TRP A 305 -2.68 2.82 12.88
N ARG A 306 -2.21 2.15 11.83
CA ARG A 306 -2.60 2.47 10.46
C ARG A 306 -3.70 1.51 10.05
N CYS A 307 -4.93 1.98 10.18
CA CYS A 307 -6.14 1.19 9.94
C CYS A 307 -6.58 1.32 8.49
N ALA A 308 -7.36 0.34 8.05
CA ALA A 308 -8.17 0.44 6.84
C ALA A 308 -9.60 0.05 7.18
N ALA A 309 -10.56 0.63 6.47
CA ALA A 309 -11.97 0.29 6.54
C ALA A 309 -12.57 0.21 5.13
N THR A 310 -13.61 -0.59 4.99
CA THR A 310 -14.47 -0.61 3.81
C THR A 310 -15.78 0.07 4.17
N GLU A 311 -16.21 1.03 3.36
CA GLU A 311 -17.54 1.63 3.45
C GLU A 311 -18.37 1.35 2.20
N LEU A 312 -19.68 1.31 2.37
CA LEU A 312 -20.63 1.41 1.26
C LEU A 312 -20.82 2.89 0.92
N VAL A 313 -20.52 3.25 -0.31
CA VAL A 313 -20.74 4.58 -0.86
C VAL A 313 -21.86 4.50 -1.89
N PRO A 314 -22.83 5.42 -1.91
CA PRO A 314 -23.80 5.48 -2.99
C PRO A 314 -23.07 5.55 -4.34
N SER A 315 -23.48 4.73 -5.31
CA SER A 315 -23.04 4.95 -6.69
C SER A 315 -23.70 6.24 -7.17
N GLY A 316 -22.91 7.30 -7.29
CA GLY A 316 -23.40 8.56 -7.84
C GLY A 316 -23.62 8.40 -9.34
N ASP A 317 -24.74 8.90 -9.84
CA ASP A 317 -24.91 9.09 -11.28
C ASP A 317 -24.05 10.28 -11.70
N LEU A 318 -22.89 10.00 -12.31
CA LEU A 318 -21.99 11.01 -12.84
C LEU A 318 -22.68 11.92 -13.88
N GLY A 319 -23.73 11.43 -14.56
CA GLY A 319 -24.53 12.21 -15.50
C GLY A 319 -25.48 13.20 -14.84
N SER A 320 -25.79 13.01 -13.55
CA SER A 320 -26.59 13.93 -12.73
C SER A 320 -25.75 14.95 -11.96
N ALA A 321 -24.42 14.90 -12.08
CA ALA A 321 -23.51 15.74 -11.33
C ALA A 321 -23.56 17.19 -11.85
N ALA A 322 -24.31 18.05 -11.17
CA ALA A 322 -24.36 19.49 -11.46
C ALA A 322 -23.13 20.26 -10.95
N VAL A 323 -22.16 19.57 -10.34
CA VAL A 323 -20.99 20.19 -9.72
C VAL A 323 -19.73 19.40 -10.07
N ALA A 324 -18.71 20.10 -10.58
CA ALA A 324 -17.37 19.59 -10.76
C ALA A 324 -16.41 20.26 -9.77
N VAL A 325 -15.52 19.47 -9.17
CA VAL A 325 -14.45 19.99 -8.31
C VAL A 325 -13.11 19.70 -8.98
N GLY A 326 -12.40 20.75 -9.37
CA GLY A 326 -11.03 20.68 -9.86
C GLY A 326 -10.07 20.84 -8.69
N VAL A 327 -9.21 19.84 -8.46
CA VAL A 327 -8.16 19.93 -7.45
C VAL A 327 -6.79 19.89 -8.14
N ASP A 328 -6.02 20.94 -7.96
CA ASP A 328 -4.64 21.05 -8.43
C ASP A 328 -3.67 21.02 -7.24
N TRP A 329 -2.51 20.41 -7.45
CA TRP A 329 -1.45 20.32 -6.45
C TRP A 329 -0.13 20.67 -7.13
N SER A 330 0.60 21.62 -6.55
CA SER A 330 1.96 21.95 -7.00
C SER A 330 2.90 22.12 -5.80
N PRO A 331 4.23 21.98 -5.99
CA PRO A 331 5.18 22.28 -4.93
C PRO A 331 5.08 23.72 -4.37
N SER A 332 4.51 24.64 -5.15
CA SER A 332 4.26 26.04 -4.77
C SER A 332 2.86 26.28 -4.18
N THR A 333 1.95 25.30 -4.28
CA THR A 333 0.56 25.40 -3.82
C THR A 333 0.13 24.02 -3.32
N LEU A 334 0.11 23.81 -1.99
CA LEU A 334 -0.27 22.56 -1.34
C LEU A 334 -1.80 22.29 -1.40
N GLY A 335 -2.38 22.38 -2.60
CA GLY A 335 -3.79 22.16 -2.88
C GLY A 335 -4.49 23.46 -3.24
N ALA A 336 -4.94 23.56 -4.50
CA ALA A 336 -5.93 24.52 -4.95
C ALA A 336 -7.17 23.73 -5.36
N ALA A 337 -8.31 24.02 -4.76
CA ALA A 337 -9.58 23.44 -5.17
C ALA A 337 -10.49 24.53 -5.73
N ALA A 338 -11.03 24.32 -6.92
CA ALA A 338 -12.06 25.17 -7.53
C ALA A 338 -13.32 24.35 -7.77
N ILE A 339 -14.47 25.00 -7.57
CA ILE A 339 -15.79 24.39 -7.80
C ILE A 339 -16.40 25.04 -9.03
N THR A 340 -16.92 24.23 -9.94
CA THR A 340 -17.72 24.67 -11.08
C THR A 340 -19.10 24.05 -10.97
N THR A 341 -20.13 24.85 -11.07
CA THR A 341 -21.53 24.44 -11.00
C THR A 341 -22.18 24.65 -12.36
N GLU A 342 -22.90 23.64 -12.83
CA GLU A 342 -23.81 23.74 -13.97
C GLU A 342 -25.07 24.50 -13.55
N ASN A 343 -25.36 25.59 -14.25
CA ASN A 343 -26.56 26.40 -14.08
C ASN A 343 -27.29 26.50 -15.44
N SER A 344 -28.46 27.16 -15.47
CA SER A 344 -29.23 27.38 -16.71
C SER A 344 -28.42 28.04 -17.85
N ASP A 345 -27.38 28.80 -17.49
CA ASP A 345 -26.53 29.55 -18.40
C ASP A 345 -25.24 28.80 -18.78
N GLY A 346 -25.09 27.55 -18.31
CA GLY A 346 -23.93 26.68 -18.54
C GLY A 346 -23.05 26.49 -17.28
N LEU A 347 -21.82 25.99 -17.51
CA LEU A 347 -20.84 25.78 -16.44
C LEU A 347 -20.26 27.11 -15.96
N SER A 348 -20.40 27.38 -14.66
CA SER A 348 -19.92 28.60 -14.03
C SER A 348 -19.09 28.30 -12.79
N SER A 349 -18.01 29.04 -12.58
CA SER A 349 -17.20 29.01 -11.37
C SER A 349 -17.06 30.43 -10.86
N ASP A 350 -17.14 30.63 -9.55
CA ASP A 350 -16.86 31.92 -8.93
C ASP A 350 -15.35 32.20 -8.82
N PHE A 351 -14.51 31.26 -9.26
CA PHE A 351 -13.05 31.27 -9.13
C PHE A 351 -12.56 31.49 -7.68
N ARG A 352 -13.43 31.33 -6.68
CA ARG A 352 -13.04 31.37 -5.26
C ARG A 352 -12.44 30.02 -4.90
N GLY A 353 -11.22 29.83 -5.37
CA GLY A 353 -10.46 28.63 -5.06
C GLY A 353 -10.08 28.60 -3.58
N TRP A 354 -10.25 27.46 -2.94
CA TRP A 354 -9.63 27.21 -1.64
C TRP A 354 -8.17 26.88 -1.92
N THR A 355 -7.29 27.84 -1.65
CA THR A 355 -5.85 27.59 -1.64
C THR A 355 -5.45 27.29 -0.20
N TYR A 356 -4.91 26.10 0.02
CA TYR A 356 -4.20 25.84 1.26
C TYR A 356 -2.87 26.63 1.18
N ASP A 357 -2.86 27.84 1.75
CA ASP A 357 -1.67 28.69 1.85
C ASP A 357 -0.80 28.17 3.00
N ASP A 358 0.29 27.51 2.62
CA ASP A 358 1.29 26.98 3.53
C ASP A 358 2.60 27.77 3.45
N ARG A 359 2.61 29.05 3.05
CA ARG A 359 3.85 29.85 2.85
C ARG A 359 4.82 29.91 4.07
N GLY A 360 4.49 29.32 5.22
CA GLY A 360 5.40 29.02 6.34
C GLY A 360 5.92 27.56 6.48
N LEU A 361 5.42 26.60 5.70
CA LEU A 361 5.81 25.19 5.64
C LEU A 361 6.83 24.92 4.53
N GLY A 362 6.77 25.64 3.39
CA GLY A 362 7.77 25.54 2.32
C GLY A 362 9.21 25.82 2.78
N ILE A 363 9.41 26.78 3.69
CA ILE A 363 10.72 27.07 4.32
C ILE A 363 11.17 25.92 5.24
N LYS A 364 10.24 25.20 5.87
CA LYS A 364 10.55 24.03 6.71
C LYS A 364 10.79 22.75 5.89
N LEU A 365 10.20 22.60 4.71
CA LEU A 365 10.50 21.48 3.80
C LEU A 365 11.92 21.57 3.23
N GLY A 366 12.41 22.78 2.94
CA GLY A 366 13.83 23.01 2.63
C GLY A 366 14.78 22.63 3.77
N ALA A 367 14.39 22.88 5.02
CA ALA A 367 15.14 22.49 6.20
C ALA A 367 15.00 20.99 6.58
N CYS A 368 14.08 20.24 5.96
CA CYS A 368 13.86 18.80 6.22
C CYS A 368 14.76 17.86 5.41
N ARG A 369 15.62 18.38 4.53
CA ARG A 369 16.83 17.66 4.05
C ARG A 369 18.04 18.31 4.72
N PRO A 370 18.59 17.80 5.85
CA PRO A 370 18.77 16.39 6.22
C PRO A 370 18.49 16.10 7.73
N LYS A 371 17.24 16.23 8.19
CA LYS A 371 16.85 15.72 9.52
C LYS A 371 15.47 15.07 9.45
N ALA A 372 15.46 13.74 9.38
CA ALA A 372 14.29 12.94 9.65
C ALA A 372 13.83 13.18 11.09
N ARG A 373 12.76 13.96 11.32
CA ARG A 373 11.88 13.96 12.51
C ARG A 373 10.73 14.94 12.26
N GLY A 374 9.50 14.50 12.55
CA GLY A 374 8.24 15.06 12.06
C GLY A 374 7.86 16.46 12.53
N CYS A 375 6.95 17.07 11.77
CA CYS A 375 6.29 18.32 12.09
C CYS A 375 4.78 18.07 12.25
N THR A 376 4.21 18.45 13.38
CA THR A 376 2.75 18.54 13.58
C THR A 376 2.30 19.98 13.40
N ALA A 377 1.34 20.22 12.52
CA ALA A 377 0.63 21.50 12.44
C ALA A 377 -0.54 21.50 13.44
N LYS A 378 -0.62 22.53 14.30
CA LYS A 378 -1.84 22.92 15.00
C LYS A 378 -2.63 23.83 14.06
N LEU A 379 -3.93 23.56 13.89
CA LEU A 379 -4.86 24.49 13.27
C LEU A 379 -5.14 25.64 14.26
N PRO A 380 -5.16 26.91 13.82
CA PRO A 380 -5.77 27.99 14.60
C PRO A 380 -7.30 27.83 14.61
N SER A 381 -7.90 28.25 15.72
CA SER A 381 -9.35 28.23 16.02
C SER A 381 -10.21 28.98 15.01
#